data_AF-A0A3M1D9Y6-F1
#
_entry.id   AF-A0A3M1D9Y6-F1
#
_cell.length_a   1.000
_cell.length_b   1.000
_cell.length_c   1.000
_cell.angle_alpha   90.00
_cell.angle_beta   90.00
_cell.angle_gamma   90.00
#
_symmetry.space_group_name_H-M   'P 1'
#
loop_
_entity.id
_entity.type
_entity.pdbx_description
1 polymer ?
#
loop_
_entity_poly.entity_id
_entity_poly.type
_entity_poly.pdbx_seq_one_letter_code
_entity_poly.pdbx_strand_id
1 'polypeptide(L)'
;MFRQDTDEAGEKKLSKVDEAFNTSGEYRFFLPAGEYVVRAEQGAVSVRAKAAVKAGKLSKETIVLGAGWLKVRVVDSSKGNPVQVRYIRVWKNVTNAAGEKKLAKVDEVYQGGGGATFFLPAGDYEISAEQEKEIGRESAVIEAGKTAELELRVVSR
;
A
#
# COMPACT_ATOMS: atom_id res chain seq x y z
N MET A 1 16.48 -6.11 5.52
CA MET A 1 17.62 -5.53 4.78
C MET A 1 18.50 -6.67 4.29
N PHE A 2 18.93 -6.62 3.04
CA PHE A 2 19.71 -7.67 2.41
C PHE A 2 21.08 -7.11 1.99
N ARG A 3 22.16 -7.86 2.15
CA ARG A 3 23.47 -7.57 1.56
C ARG A 3 23.47 -8.21 0.18
N GLN A 4 23.94 -7.49 -0.82
CA GLN A 4 24.13 -8.07 -2.13
C GLN A 4 25.54 -8.68 -2.15
N ASP A 5 25.64 -9.99 -1.99
CA ASP A 5 26.87 -10.73 -2.24
C ASP A 5 26.84 -11.28 -3.67
N THR A 6 27.95 -11.14 -4.38
CA THR A 6 28.15 -11.74 -5.70
C THR A 6 28.91 -13.03 -5.47
N ASP A 7 28.29 -14.18 -5.78
CA ASP A 7 29.04 -15.43 -5.81
C ASP A 7 29.95 -15.49 -7.05
N GLU A 8 30.93 -16.41 -7.04
CA GLU A 8 31.87 -16.64 -8.15
C GLU A 8 31.20 -17.11 -9.45
N ALA A 9 29.87 -17.29 -9.47
CA ALA A 9 29.07 -17.63 -10.65
C ALA A 9 28.32 -16.41 -11.24
N GLY A 10 28.42 -15.22 -10.62
CA GLY A 10 27.75 -14.00 -11.08
C GLY A 10 26.27 -13.92 -10.71
N GLU A 11 25.78 -14.80 -9.83
CA GLU A 11 24.41 -14.76 -9.34
C GLU A 11 24.32 -13.82 -8.11
N LYS A 12 23.48 -12.78 -8.22
CA LYS A 12 23.31 -11.76 -7.17
C LYS A 12 22.52 -12.37 -6.01
N LYS A 13 23.21 -12.81 -4.96
CA LYS A 13 22.59 -13.38 -3.77
C LYS A 13 22.29 -12.29 -2.74
N LEU A 14 21.01 -12.18 -2.38
CA LEU A 14 20.54 -11.26 -1.35
C LEU A 14 20.57 -11.98 0.01
N SER A 15 21.62 -11.76 0.79
CA SER A 15 21.75 -12.32 2.15
C SER A 15 20.97 -11.45 3.14
N LYS A 16 19.96 -11.98 3.85
CA LYS A 16 19.23 -11.23 4.88
C LYS A 16 20.19 -10.85 6.01
N VAL A 17 20.42 -9.56 6.23
CA VAL A 17 21.39 -9.04 7.21
C VAL A 17 20.71 -8.65 8.51
N ASP A 18 19.55 -8.00 8.39
CA ASP A 18 18.80 -7.51 9.53
C ASP A 18 17.33 -7.32 9.14
N GLU A 19 16.42 -7.42 10.11
CA GLU A 19 15.00 -7.20 9.94
C GLU A 19 14.43 -6.59 11.21
N ALA A 20 13.75 -5.47 11.06
CA ALA A 20 13.07 -4.80 12.14
C ALA A 20 11.64 -4.48 11.69
N PHE A 21 10.71 -4.60 12.63
CA PHE A 21 9.31 -4.21 12.45
C PHE A 21 9.01 -3.13 13.47
N ASN A 22 8.64 -1.94 13.00
CA ASN A 22 8.15 -0.88 13.86
C ASN A 22 6.96 -0.16 13.24
N THR A 23 6.24 0.57 14.07
CA THR A 23 5.12 1.42 13.68
C THR A 23 5.52 2.89 13.50
N SER A 24 6.73 3.27 13.93
CA SER A 24 7.23 4.65 13.87
C SER A 24 7.79 5.05 12.49
N GLY A 25 8.13 4.08 11.63
CA GLY A 25 8.71 4.33 10.31
C GLY A 25 10.19 4.70 10.32
N GLU A 26 10.80 4.88 11.50
CA GLU A 26 12.23 5.16 11.65
C GLU A 26 13.00 3.91 12.08
N TYR A 27 13.88 3.41 11.23
CA TYR A 27 14.72 2.26 11.54
C TYR A 27 16.18 2.67 11.69
N ARG A 28 16.86 2.15 12.71
CA ARG A 28 18.31 2.32 12.90
C ARG A 28 18.96 0.95 12.89
N PHE A 29 19.91 0.76 11.99
CA PHE A 29 20.68 -0.47 11.84
C PHE A 29 22.17 -0.14 11.98
N PHE A 30 22.90 -1.03 12.64
CA PHE A 30 24.37 -0.96 12.71
C PHE A 30 24.94 -1.94 11.69
N LEU A 31 25.39 -1.42 10.57
CA LEU A 31 25.90 -2.23 9.45
C LEU A 31 27.35 -1.86 9.14
N PRO A 32 28.18 -2.85 8.74
CA PRO A 32 29.49 -2.55 8.19
C PRO A 32 29.36 -1.79 6.86
N ALA A 33 30.46 -1.19 6.40
CA ALA A 33 30.46 -0.50 5.13
C ALA A 33 30.28 -1.50 3.97
N GLY A 34 29.40 -1.17 3.03
CA GLY A 34 29.05 -2.05 1.92
C GLY A 34 27.79 -1.62 1.18
N GLU A 35 27.46 -2.36 0.12
CA GLU A 35 26.22 -2.17 -0.64
C GLU A 35 25.11 -3.08 -0.09
N TYR A 36 23.97 -2.46 0.20
CA TYR A 36 22.81 -3.14 0.76
C TYR A 36 21.56 -2.85 -0.07
N VAL A 37 20.65 -3.81 -0.09
CA VAL A 37 19.31 -3.65 -0.63
C VAL A 37 18.33 -3.64 0.53
N VAL A 38 17.69 -2.51 0.73
CA VAL A 38 16.63 -2.34 1.71
C VAL A 38 15.31 -2.72 1.06
N ARG A 39 14.59 -3.64 1.68
CA ARG A 39 13.21 -3.96 1.32
C ARG A 39 12.33 -3.39 2.41
N ALA A 40 11.47 -2.43 2.04
CA ALA A 40 10.44 -1.88 2.92
C ALA A 40 9.10 -2.47 2.47
N GLU A 41 8.39 -3.10 3.41
CA GLU A 41 7.06 -3.65 3.19
C GLU A 41 6.09 -3.07 4.20
N GLN A 42 4.96 -2.59 3.71
CA GLN A 42 3.84 -2.17 4.53
C GLN A 42 2.54 -2.52 3.82
N GLY A 43 1.78 -3.46 4.39
CA GLY A 43 0.54 -3.96 3.77
C GLY A 43 0.79 -4.55 2.38
N ALA A 44 0.05 -4.06 1.38
CA ALA A 44 0.18 -4.46 -0.02
C ALA A 44 1.36 -3.79 -0.77
N VAL A 45 2.13 -2.92 -0.12
CA VAL A 45 3.20 -2.14 -0.73
C VAL A 45 4.56 -2.73 -0.38
N SER A 46 5.35 -3.10 -1.40
CA SER A 46 6.74 -3.54 -1.26
C SER A 46 7.64 -2.67 -2.13
N VAL A 47 8.56 -1.93 -1.51
CA VAL A 47 9.57 -1.12 -2.21
C VAL A 47 10.97 -1.66 -1.91
N ARG A 48 11.83 -1.69 -2.94
CA ARG A 48 13.24 -2.04 -2.83
C ARG A 48 14.09 -0.83 -3.16
N ALA A 49 14.98 -0.45 -2.25
CA ALA A 49 15.93 0.65 -2.42
C ALA A 49 17.35 0.14 -2.25
N LYS A 50 18.28 0.60 -3.08
CA LYS A 50 19.71 0.34 -2.90
C LYS A 50 20.29 1.42 -2.00
N ALA A 51 20.98 1.03 -0.94
CA ALA A 51 21.63 1.91 0.01
C ALA A 51 23.12 1.53 0.11
N ALA A 52 24.01 2.51 -0.05
CA ALA A 52 25.44 2.32 0.15
C ALA A 52 25.84 2.86 1.53
N VAL A 53 26.25 1.97 2.43
CA VAL A 53 26.68 2.34 3.78
C VAL A 53 28.18 2.64 3.78
N LYS A 54 28.56 3.85 4.21
CA LYS A 54 29.97 4.25 4.36
C LYS A 54 30.43 4.10 5.81
N ALA A 55 31.64 3.58 6.01
CA ALA A 55 32.23 3.39 7.35
C ALA A 55 32.28 4.71 8.12
N GLY A 56 31.87 4.68 9.39
CA GLY A 56 31.95 5.84 10.30
C GLY A 56 30.99 7.00 9.96
N LYS A 57 30.09 6.85 8.99
CA LYS A 57 29.07 7.87 8.67
C LYS A 57 27.66 7.32 8.86
N LEU A 58 26.83 8.07 9.59
CA LEU A 58 25.40 7.85 9.64
C LEU A 58 24.82 8.15 8.25
N SER A 59 24.44 7.11 7.52
CA SER A 59 23.75 7.25 6.24
C SER A 59 22.25 7.27 6.53
N LYS A 60 21.63 8.45 6.40
CA LYS A 60 20.18 8.59 6.45
C LYS A 60 19.64 8.45 5.03
N GLU A 61 19.06 7.30 4.74
CA GLU A 61 18.35 7.04 3.50
C GLU A 61 16.85 7.15 3.76
N THR A 62 16.16 8.02 3.02
CA THR A 62 14.71 8.16 3.10
C THR A 62 14.09 7.30 2.01
N ILE A 63 13.49 6.16 2.40
CA ILE A 63 12.78 5.29 1.48
C ILE A 63 11.35 5.78 1.37
N VAL A 64 11.02 6.41 0.25
CA VAL A 64 9.65 6.83 -0.05
C VAL A 64 8.90 5.61 -0.58
N LEU A 65 8.01 5.05 0.24
CA LEU A 65 7.11 3.97 -0.17
C LEU A 65 6.13 4.41 -1.27
N GLY A 66 5.89 5.72 -1.39
CA GLY A 66 4.97 6.27 -2.38
C GLY A 66 3.51 5.86 -2.15
N ALA A 67 3.12 5.65 -0.89
CA ALA A 67 1.82 5.09 -0.52
C ALA A 67 1.11 5.94 0.53
N GLY A 68 -0.22 5.90 0.53
CA GLY A 68 -1.09 6.64 1.43
C GLY A 68 -2.13 5.73 2.07
N TRP A 69 -2.78 6.25 3.10
CA TRP A 69 -3.89 5.59 3.77
C TRP A 69 -5.20 6.01 3.12
N LEU A 70 -6.11 5.07 2.89
CA LEU A 70 -7.46 5.36 2.42
C LEU A 70 -8.45 4.81 3.47
N LYS A 71 -9.12 5.71 4.17
CA LYS A 71 -10.20 5.39 5.09
C LYS A 71 -11.52 5.51 4.35
N VAL A 72 -12.17 4.38 4.14
CA VAL A 72 -13.51 4.30 3.55
C VAL A 72 -14.52 4.18 4.67
N ARG A 73 -15.57 5.01 4.65
CA ARG A 73 -16.78 4.83 5.47
C ARG A 73 -17.96 4.65 4.55
N VAL A 74 -18.75 3.62 4.79
CA VAL A 74 -19.95 3.35 4.00
C VAL A 74 -21.14 3.85 4.81
N VAL A 75 -21.84 4.84 4.29
CA VAL A 75 -22.98 5.48 4.96
C VAL A 75 -24.21 5.50 4.07
N ASP A 76 -25.38 5.45 4.68
CA ASP A 76 -26.65 5.51 3.98
C ASP A 76 -26.86 6.93 3.41
N SER A 77 -27.17 7.03 2.12
CA SER A 77 -27.34 8.32 1.45
C SER A 77 -28.53 9.14 1.95
N SER A 78 -29.51 8.51 2.63
CA SER A 78 -30.70 9.19 3.16
C SER A 78 -30.54 9.60 4.62
N LYS A 79 -29.91 8.74 5.45
CA LYS A 79 -29.83 8.93 6.91
C LYS A 79 -28.42 9.21 7.44
N GLY A 80 -27.37 9.02 6.64
CA GLY A 80 -25.97 9.17 7.05
C GLY A 80 -25.49 8.12 8.06
N ASN A 81 -26.30 7.09 8.34
CA ASN A 81 -25.94 6.02 9.27
C ASN A 81 -24.94 5.05 8.60
N PRO A 82 -23.99 4.47 9.35
CA PRO A 82 -23.10 3.47 8.81
C PRO A 82 -23.88 2.25 8.29
N VAL A 83 -23.59 1.84 7.06
CA VAL A 83 -24.22 0.68 6.41
C VAL A 83 -23.26 -0.49 6.48
N GLN A 84 -23.73 -1.63 6.98
CA GLN A 84 -22.96 -2.86 6.93
C GLN A 84 -22.95 -3.41 5.51
N VAL A 85 -21.74 -3.61 4.99
CA VAL A 85 -21.53 -4.17 3.66
C VAL A 85 -20.75 -5.46 3.77
N ARG A 86 -21.00 -6.37 2.83
CA ARG A 86 -20.37 -7.68 2.79
C ARG A 86 -18.95 -7.59 2.26
N TYR A 87 -18.74 -6.75 1.24
CA TYR A 87 -17.43 -6.47 0.67
C TYR A 87 -17.21 -4.97 0.46
N ILE A 88 -15.99 -4.52 0.73
CA ILE A 88 -15.46 -3.27 0.17
C ILE A 88 -14.32 -3.68 -0.74
N ARG A 89 -14.46 -3.40 -2.04
CA ARG A 89 -13.46 -3.72 -3.06
C ARG A 89 -12.81 -2.45 -3.54
N VAL A 90 -11.50 -2.51 -3.72
CA VAL A 90 -10.70 -1.44 -4.30
C VAL A 90 -10.18 -1.89 -5.65
N TRP A 91 -10.43 -1.06 -6.66
CA TRP A 91 -10.03 -1.24 -8.04
C TRP A 91 -9.07 -0.13 -8.43
N LYS A 92 -8.15 -0.44 -9.34
CA LYS A 92 -7.27 0.55 -9.96
C LYS A 92 -7.45 0.50 -11.46
N ASN A 93 -7.54 1.67 -12.07
CA ASN A 93 -7.49 1.79 -13.52
C ASN A 93 -6.06 1.47 -13.98
N VAL A 94 -5.88 0.29 -14.56
CA VAL A 94 -4.64 -0.14 -15.19
C VAL A 94 -4.80 -0.07 -16.70
N THR A 95 -3.77 0.39 -17.38
CA THR A 95 -3.72 0.32 -18.85
C THR A 95 -2.93 -0.92 -19.21
N ASN A 96 -3.53 -1.84 -19.97
CA ASN A 96 -2.82 -3.03 -20.43
C ASN A 96 -1.79 -2.65 -21.52
N ALA A 97 -0.94 -3.60 -21.91
CA ALA A 97 0.05 -3.39 -22.98
C ALA A 97 -0.58 -3.00 -24.34
N ALA A 98 -1.89 -3.26 -24.52
CA ALA A 98 -2.66 -2.89 -25.71
C ALA A 98 -3.30 -1.49 -25.62
N GLY A 99 -3.10 -0.74 -24.53
CA GLY A 99 -3.67 0.60 -24.35
C GLY A 99 -5.11 0.63 -23.83
N GLU A 100 -5.69 -0.53 -23.49
CA GLU A 100 -7.05 -0.62 -22.95
C GLU A 100 -7.04 -0.37 -21.44
N LYS A 101 -7.92 0.52 -20.98
CA LYS A 101 -8.14 0.75 -19.55
C LYS A 101 -8.99 -0.39 -18.98
N LYS A 102 -8.46 -1.08 -17.97
CA LYS A 102 -9.13 -2.13 -17.23
C LYS A 102 -9.09 -1.81 -15.73
N LEU A 103 -10.16 -2.17 -15.03
CA LEU A 103 -10.15 -2.17 -13.57
C LEU A 103 -9.46 -3.46 -13.09
N ALA A 104 -8.29 -3.30 -12.48
CA ALA A 104 -7.64 -4.38 -11.74
C ALA A 104 -8.07 -4.30 -10.28
N LYS A 105 -8.57 -5.41 -9.72
CA LYS A 105 -8.83 -5.50 -8.29
C LYS A 105 -7.49 -5.42 -7.56
N VAL A 106 -7.35 -4.44 -6.69
CA VAL A 106 -6.13 -4.19 -5.91
C VAL A 106 -6.28 -4.77 -4.51
N ASP A 107 -7.43 -4.56 -3.89
CA ASP A 107 -7.69 -5.00 -2.53
C ASP A 107 -9.17 -5.30 -2.32
N GLU A 108 -9.49 -6.09 -1.31
CA GLU A 108 -10.86 -6.45 -0.94
C GLU A 108 -10.91 -6.83 0.54
N VAL A 109 -11.84 -6.22 1.27
CA VAL A 109 -12.15 -6.61 2.64
C VAL A 109 -13.49 -7.34 2.68
N TYR A 110 -13.51 -8.52 3.30
CA TYR A 110 -14.73 -9.24 3.65
C TYR A 110 -15.18 -8.82 5.03
N GLN A 111 -16.49 -8.58 5.21
CA GLN A 111 -17.09 -8.01 6.43
C GLN A 111 -16.60 -6.59 6.74
N GLY A 112 -16.72 -5.70 5.76
CA GLY A 112 -16.53 -4.25 5.96
C GLY A 112 -17.64 -3.67 6.83
N GLY A 113 -17.53 -3.80 8.15
CA GLY A 113 -18.46 -3.18 9.09
C GLY A 113 -18.38 -1.66 8.98
N GLY A 114 -19.33 -1.00 8.31
CA GLY A 114 -19.48 0.46 8.22
C GLY A 114 -18.30 1.25 7.62
N GLY A 115 -17.17 0.60 7.33
CA GLY A 115 -15.95 1.20 6.83
C GLY A 115 -14.75 0.26 6.86
N ALA A 116 -13.67 0.66 6.19
CA ALA A 116 -12.41 -0.06 6.14
C ALA A 116 -11.25 0.92 5.91
N THR A 117 -10.05 0.53 6.32
CA THR A 117 -8.83 1.31 6.06
C THR A 117 -7.89 0.50 5.19
N PHE A 118 -7.46 1.08 4.07
CA PHE A 118 -6.54 0.48 3.11
C PHE A 118 -5.22 1.24 3.10
N PHE A 119 -4.12 0.54 2.87
CA PHE A 119 -2.81 1.15 2.65
C PHE A 119 -2.34 0.84 1.23
N LEU A 120 -2.42 1.84 0.36
CA LEU A 120 -2.28 1.65 -1.08
C LEU A 120 -1.26 2.64 -1.65
N PRO A 121 -0.58 2.28 -2.76
CA PRO A 121 0.25 3.22 -3.49
C PRO A 121 -0.52 4.48 -3.89
N ALA A 122 0.19 5.58 -4.11
CA ALA A 122 -0.42 6.77 -4.65
C ALA A 122 -0.97 6.53 -6.06
N GLY A 123 -2.11 7.16 -6.36
CA GLY A 123 -2.79 7.05 -7.65
C GLY A 123 -4.31 7.07 -7.52
N ASP A 124 -4.96 6.83 -8.65
CA ASP A 124 -6.42 6.82 -8.76
C ASP A 124 -6.98 5.41 -8.55
N TYR A 125 -7.95 5.33 -7.63
CA TYR A 125 -8.62 4.09 -7.25
C TYR A 125 -10.13 4.26 -7.32
N GLU A 126 -10.84 3.17 -7.60
CA GLU A 126 -12.30 3.07 -7.49
C GLU A 126 -12.64 2.15 -6.33
N ILE A 127 -13.47 2.64 -5.42
CA ILE A 127 -13.93 1.92 -4.24
C ILE A 127 -15.39 1.57 -4.49
N SER A 128 -15.71 0.29 -4.43
CA SER A 128 -17.09 -0.20 -4.52
C SER A 128 -17.47 -0.92 -3.25
N ALA A 129 -18.66 -0.64 -2.72
CA ALA A 129 -19.23 -1.41 -1.63
C ALA A 129 -20.36 -2.32 -2.13
N GLU A 130 -20.33 -3.56 -1.64
CA GLU A 130 -21.26 -4.62 -2.01
C GLU A 130 -21.87 -5.22 -0.75
N GLN A 131 -23.21 -5.33 -0.72
CA GLN A 131 -23.95 -5.99 0.35
C GLN A 131 -24.47 -7.35 -0.14
N GLU A 132 -25.54 -7.35 -0.93
CA GLU A 132 -25.92 -8.49 -1.80
C GLU A 132 -25.46 -8.28 -3.25
N LYS A 133 -25.42 -7.01 -3.66
CA LYS A 133 -24.94 -6.50 -4.94
C LYS A 133 -24.20 -5.18 -4.69
N GLU A 134 -23.53 -4.64 -5.70
CA GLU A 134 -22.93 -3.31 -5.63
C GLU A 134 -24.01 -2.27 -5.31
N ILE A 135 -23.86 -1.59 -4.17
CA ILE A 135 -24.80 -0.57 -3.67
C ILE A 135 -24.23 0.86 -3.75
N GLY A 136 -22.94 0.97 -4.08
CA GLY A 136 -22.31 2.24 -4.42
C GLY A 136 -20.87 2.06 -4.85
N ARG A 137 -20.40 3.05 -5.60
CA ARG A 137 -19.04 3.12 -6.11
C ARG A 137 -18.61 4.58 -6.19
N GLU A 138 -17.38 4.84 -5.79
CA GLU A 138 -16.81 6.19 -5.80
C GLU A 138 -15.31 6.12 -6.10
N SER A 139 -14.79 7.15 -6.76
CA SER A 139 -13.36 7.26 -7.03
C SER A 139 -12.66 8.00 -5.89
N ALA A 140 -11.47 7.54 -5.52
CA ALA A 140 -10.60 8.23 -4.59
C ALA A 140 -9.19 8.34 -5.15
N VAL A 141 -8.59 9.50 -4.94
CA VAL A 141 -7.17 9.75 -5.25
C VAL A 141 -6.38 9.61 -3.97
N ILE A 142 -5.40 8.70 -3.99
CA ILE A 142 -4.49 8.49 -2.87
C ILE A 142 -3.20 9.24 -3.15
N GLU A 143 -2.83 10.10 -2.23
CA GLU A 143 -1.54 10.81 -2.26
C GLU A 143 -0.54 10.13 -1.33
N ALA A 144 0.71 10.01 -1.78
CA ALA A 144 1.78 9.40 -0.99
C ALA A 144 1.99 10.18 0.32
N GLY A 145 2.06 9.46 1.44
CA GLY A 145 2.27 10.03 2.76
C GLY A 145 1.04 10.73 3.38
N LYS A 146 -0.11 10.71 2.71
CA LYS A 146 -1.36 11.31 3.22
C LYS A 146 -2.41 10.25 3.54
N THR A 147 -3.38 10.65 4.35
CA THR A 147 -4.60 9.87 4.60
C THR A 147 -5.75 10.51 3.82
N ALA A 148 -6.28 9.80 2.84
CA ALA A 148 -7.52 10.12 2.16
C ALA A 148 -8.70 9.53 2.96
N GLU A 149 -9.73 10.34 3.20
CA GLU A 149 -10.99 9.89 3.79
C GLU A 149 -12.07 9.95 2.72
N LEU A 150 -12.75 8.82 2.49
CA LEU A 150 -13.81 8.65 1.50
C LEU A 150 -15.09 8.21 2.22
N GLU A 151 -16.15 9.00 2.08
CA GLU A 151 -17.47 8.64 2.60
C GLU A 151 -18.37 8.15 1.46
N LEU A 152 -18.34 6.84 1.27
CA LEU A 152 -19.14 6.16 0.27
C LEU A 152 -20.61 6.19 0.66
N ARG A 153 -21.37 7.06 0.01
CA ARG A 153 -22.83 7.14 0.18
C ARG A 153 -23.51 6.07 -0.66
N VAL A 154 -24.20 5.16 0.00
CA VAL A 154 -24.92 4.06 -0.63
C VAL A 154 -26.40 4.16 -0.37
N VAL A 155 -27.22 3.66 -1.29
CA VAL A 155 -28.66 3.54 -1.06
C VAL A 155 -28.93 2.15 -0.50
N SER A 156 -29.12 2.04 0.81
CA SER A 156 -29.54 0.79 1.44
C SER A 156 -31.02 0.57 1.10
N ARG A 157 -31.34 -0.55 0.44
CA ARG A 157 -32.72 -0.94 0.11
C ARG A 157 -33.23 -1.96 1.11
#